data_AF-A0A926PHX9-F1
#
_entry.id   AF-A0A926PHX9-F1
#
_cell.length_a   1.000
_cell.length_b   1.000
_cell.length_c   1.000
_cell.angle_alpha   90.00
_cell.angle_beta   90.00
_cell.angle_gamma   90.00
#
_symmetry.space_group_name_H-M   'P 1'
#
loop_
_entity.id
_entity.type
_entity.pdbx_description
1 polymer ?
#
loop_
_entity_poly.entity_id
_entity_poly.type
_entity_poly.pdbx_seq_one_letter_code
_entity_poly.pdbx_strand_id
1 'polypeptide(L)'
;MGSQSVAKTVFLLASMVVWLIAGAALMYLFPFIADQLLSSDQTHQWMKTLSRGSYNPQLGWIVGSIALGINIVGNLVWYSQFEGKQ
;
A
#
# COMPACT_ATOMS: atom_id res chain seq x y z
N MET A 1 23.00 -16.37 15.80
CA MET A 1 22.04 -15.40 15.23
C MET A 1 22.62 -14.01 15.47
N GLY A 2 23.08 -13.34 14.40
CA GLY A 2 23.76 -12.05 14.53
C GLY A 2 22.83 -10.98 15.11
N SER A 3 23.34 -10.17 16.03
CA SER A 3 22.60 -9.08 16.68
C SER A 3 22.06 -8.10 15.64
N GLN A 4 20.74 -7.95 15.57
CA GLN A 4 20.08 -6.99 14.68
C GLN A 4 20.30 -5.57 15.22
N SER A 5 20.82 -4.67 14.39
CA SER A 5 21.01 -3.28 14.81
C SER A 5 19.65 -2.58 15.01
N VAL A 6 19.59 -1.65 15.97
CA VAL A 6 18.39 -0.83 16.23
C VAL A 6 17.92 -0.13 14.95
N ALA A 7 18.85 0.36 14.13
CA ALA A 7 18.55 0.98 12.85
C ALA A 7 17.81 0.03 11.88
N LYS A 8 18.26 -1.24 11.79
CA LYS A 8 17.60 -2.24 10.95
C LYS A 8 16.21 -2.61 11.48
N THR A 9 16.03 -2.64 12.80
CA THR A 9 14.71 -2.85 13.41
C THR A 9 13.75 -1.71 13.08
N VAL A 10 14.17 -0.46 13.24
CA VAL A 10 13.35 0.71 12.91
C VAL A 10 12.99 0.74 11.42
N PHE A 11 13.95 0.44 10.55
CA PHE A 11 13.73 0.35 9.10
C PHE A 11 12.65 -0.68 8.75
N LEU A 12 12.74 -1.88 9.32
CA LEU A 12 11.75 -2.93 9.07
C LEU A 12 10.37 -2.56 9.61
N LEU A 13 10.28 -1.97 10.81
CA LEU A 13 9.02 -1.51 11.38
C LEU A 13 8.35 -0.44 10.50
N ALA A 14 9.12 0.54 10.02
CA ALA A 14 8.62 1.54 9.09
C ALA A 14 8.13 0.90 7.77
N SER A 15 8.88 -0.07 7.24
CA SER A 15 8.47 -0.82 6.05
C SER A 15 7.16 -1.59 6.26
N MET A 16 6.98 -2.23 7.42
CA MET A 16 5.73 -2.91 7.78
C MET A 16 4.53 -1.96 7.79
N VAL A 17 4.67 -0.76 8.36
CA VAL A 17 3.61 0.26 8.36
C VAL A 17 3.22 0.62 6.93
N VAL A 18 4.19 0.80 6.05
CA VAL A 18 3.91 1.11 4.65
C VAL A 18 3.19 -0.05 3.94
N TRP A 19 3.60 -1.30 4.19
CA TRP A 19 2.90 -2.46 3.64
C TRP A 19 1.46 -2.59 4.15
N LEU A 20 1.19 -2.21 5.41
CA LEU A 20 -0.17 -2.14 5.93
C LEU A 20 -1.00 -1.08 5.22
N ILE A 21 -0.42 0.09 4.95
CA ILE A 21 -1.08 1.16 4.18
C ILE A 21 -1.36 0.68 2.75
N ALA A 22 -0.41 0.00 2.11
CA ALA A 22 -0.59 -0.57 0.78
C ALA A 22 -1.73 -1.61 0.76
N GLY A 23 -1.79 -2.50 1.77
CA GLY A 23 -2.90 -3.46 1.92
C GLY A 23 -4.25 -2.77 2.11
N ALA A 24 -4.32 -1.74 2.95
CA ALA A 24 -5.54 -0.95 3.14
C ALA A 24 -5.96 -0.22 1.86
N ALA A 25 -5.01 0.33 1.11
CA ALA A 25 -5.26 0.95 -0.19
C ALA A 25 -5.83 -0.06 -1.20
N LEU A 26 -5.30 -1.28 -1.24
CA LEU A 26 -5.83 -2.34 -2.10
C LEU A 26 -7.27 -2.71 -1.73
N MET A 27 -7.61 -2.79 -0.44
CA MET A 27 -9.00 -3.01 -0.01
C MET A 27 -9.94 -1.91 -0.53
N TYR A 28 -9.46 -0.68 -0.61
CA TYR A 28 -10.21 0.44 -1.20
C TYR A 28 -10.27 0.38 -2.73
N LEU A 29 -9.24 -0.12 -3.40
CA LEU A 29 -9.14 -0.12 -4.87
C LEU A 29 -9.83 -1.31 -5.52
N PHE A 30 -9.81 -2.48 -4.87
CA PHE A 30 -10.36 -3.72 -5.44
C PHE A 30 -11.83 -3.62 -5.87
N PRO A 31 -12.75 -3.03 -5.09
CA PRO A 31 -14.14 -2.89 -5.51
C PRO A 31 -14.29 -2.09 -6.80
N PHE A 32 -13.56 -0.97 -6.87
CA PHE A 32 -13.56 -0.10 -8.03
C PHE A 32 -12.95 -0.78 -9.26
N ILE A 33 -11.81 -1.46 -9.11
CA ILE A 33 -11.16 -2.19 -10.20
C ILE A 33 -12.04 -3.33 -10.68
N ALA A 34 -12.68 -4.08 -9.77
CA ALA A 34 -13.60 -5.16 -10.13
C ALA A 34 -14.80 -4.63 -10.93
N ASP A 35 -15.35 -3.48 -10.54
CA ASP A 35 -16.44 -2.84 -11.28
C ASP A 35 -16.03 -2.37 -12.68
N GLN A 36 -14.82 -1.82 -12.81
CA GLN A 36 -14.28 -1.41 -14.10
C GLN A 36 -13.91 -2.57 -15.03
N LEU A 37 -13.41 -3.68 -14.49
CA LEU A 37 -12.93 -4.81 -15.29
C LEU A 37 -14.04 -5.82 -15.63
N LEU A 38 -14.91 -6.13 -14.66
CA LEU A 38 -15.98 -7.12 -14.85
C LEU A 38 -17.28 -6.46 -15.31
N SER A 39 -17.54 -5.22 -14.89
CA SER A 39 -18.69 -4.40 -15.27
C SER A 39 -20.02 -5.15 -15.25
N SER A 40 -20.25 -5.95 -14.21
CA SER A 40 -21.47 -6.76 -14.06
C SER A 40 -22.48 -6.05 -13.16
N ASP A 41 -23.75 -6.44 -13.23
CA ASP A 41 -24.77 -5.88 -12.33
C ASP A 41 -24.42 -6.04 -10.85
N GLN A 42 -23.75 -7.15 -10.51
CA GLN A 42 -23.30 -7.42 -9.15
C GLN A 42 -22.21 -6.44 -8.69
N THR A 43 -21.22 -6.11 -9.54
CA THR A 43 -20.17 -5.15 -9.17
C THR A 43 -20.71 -3.74 -9.06
N HIS A 44 -21.65 -3.36 -9.94
CA HIS A 44 -22.30 -2.05 -9.89
C HIS A 44 -23.16 -1.90 -8.63
N GLN A 45 -23.89 -2.96 -8.22
CA GLN A 45 -24.65 -2.96 -6.97
C GLN A 45 -23.74 -2.91 -5.74
N TRP A 46 -22.60 -3.61 -5.77
CA TRP A 46 -21.59 -3.54 -4.71
C TRP A 46 -21.04 -2.11 -4.58
N MET A 47 -20.66 -1.48 -5.70
CA MET A 47 -20.21 -0.09 -5.73
C MET A 47 -21.30 0.88 -5.25
N LYS A 48 -22.55 0.75 -5.72
CA LYS A 48 -23.68 1.55 -5.23
C LYS A 48 -23.88 1.41 -3.72
N THR A 49 -23.65 0.22 -3.17
CA THR A 49 -23.76 -0.03 -1.72
C THR A 49 -22.63 0.65 -0.96
N LEU A 50 -21.39 0.54 -1.45
CA LEU A 50 -20.24 1.23 -0.87
C LEU A 50 -20.37 2.75 -0.93
N SER A 51 -20.83 3.29 -2.08
CA SER A 51 -21.04 4.72 -2.31
C SER A 51 -22.17 5.32 -1.48
N ARG A 52 -23.08 4.52 -0.90
CA ARG A 52 -24.04 5.02 0.10
C ARG A 52 -23.36 5.40 1.43
N GLY A 53 -22.18 4.86 1.70
CA GLY A 53 -21.29 5.32 2.75
C GLY A 53 -20.32 6.39 2.27
N SER A 54 -19.26 6.61 3.03
CA SER A 54 -18.19 7.57 2.72
C SER A 54 -17.09 6.99 1.83
N TYR A 55 -17.39 5.96 1.04
CA TYR A 55 -16.38 5.28 0.22
C TYR A 55 -15.88 6.19 -0.91
N ASN A 56 -14.56 6.39 -0.96
CA ASN A 56 -13.88 7.13 -2.02
C ASN A 56 -12.68 6.33 -2.55
N PRO A 57 -12.75 5.74 -3.76
CA PRO A 57 -11.65 4.94 -4.33
C PRO A 57 -10.39 5.76 -4.63
N GLN A 58 -10.50 7.09 -4.80
CA GLN A 58 -9.33 7.95 -5.01
C GLN A 58 -8.39 7.97 -3.82
N LEU A 59 -8.90 7.76 -2.59
CA LEU A 59 -8.06 7.66 -1.41
C LEU A 59 -7.10 6.47 -1.49
N GLY A 60 -7.57 5.33 -1.99
CA GLY A 60 -6.73 4.15 -2.21
C GLY A 60 -5.62 4.43 -3.22
N TRP A 61 -5.94 5.11 -4.34
CA TRP A 61 -4.96 5.48 -5.35
C TRP A 61 -3.90 6.44 -4.82
N ILE A 62 -4.32 7.54 -4.18
CA ILE A 62 -3.42 8.58 -3.71
C ILE A 62 -2.55 8.06 -2.56
N VAL A 63 -3.19 7.55 -1.50
CA VAL A 63 -2.47 7.13 -0.29
C VAL A 63 -1.61 5.90 -0.57
N GLY A 64 -2.12 4.93 -1.32
CA GLY A 64 -1.38 3.73 -1.70
C GLY A 64 -0.15 4.06 -2.54
N SER A 65 -0.29 4.92 -3.55
CA SER A 65 0.83 5.28 -4.44
C SER A 65 1.90 6.09 -3.70
N ILE A 66 1.50 7.03 -2.84
CA ILE A 66 2.45 7.79 -2.00
C ILE A 66 3.21 6.85 -1.08
N ALA A 67 2.51 5.94 -0.39
CA ALA A 67 3.13 5.00 0.52
C ALA A 67 4.14 4.09 -0.21
N LEU A 68 3.76 3.51 -1.35
CA LEU A 68 4.67 2.71 -2.16
C LEU A 68 5.88 3.50 -2.66
N GLY A 69 5.68 4.74 -3.12
CA GLY A 69 6.77 5.62 -3.55
C GLY A 69 7.78 5.88 -2.43
N ILE A 70 7.30 6.21 -1.23
CA ILE A 70 8.14 6.37 -0.04
C ILE A 70 8.89 5.08 0.30
N ASN A 71 8.22 3.92 0.21
CA ASN A 71 8.86 2.63 0.49
C ASN A 71 9.99 2.32 -0.48
N ILE A 72 9.75 2.51 -1.78
CA ILE A 72 10.73 2.24 -2.83
C ILE A 72 11.96 3.14 -2.62
N VAL A 73 11.75 4.44 -2.45
CA VAL A 73 12.83 5.40 -2.21
C VAL A 73 13.58 5.07 -0.92
N GLY A 74 12.87 4.78 0.17
CA GLY A 74 13.46 4.42 1.45
C GLY A 74 14.30 3.14 1.37
N ASN A 75 13.83 2.13 0.63
CA ASN A 75 14.60 0.91 0.39
C ASN A 75 15.84 1.18 -0.46
N LEU A 76 15.71 1.92 -1.57
CA LEU A 76 16.85 2.25 -2.42
C LEU A 76 17.95 3.00 -1.64
N VAL A 77 17.57 3.98 -0.82
CA VAL A 77 18.50 4.71 0.04
C VAL A 77 19.12 3.78 1.10
N TRP A 78 18.31 2.92 1.73
CA TRP A 78 18.81 1.98 2.73
C TRP A 78 19.86 1.03 2.15
N TYR A 79 19.52 0.35 1.06
CA TYR A 79 20.41 -0.61 0.43
C TYR A 79 21.66 0.09 -0.11
N SER A 80 21.56 1.24 -0.78
CA SER A 80 22.76 1.93 -1.29
C SER A 80 23.73 2.38 -0.20
N GLN A 81 23.23 2.85 0.96
CA GLN A 81 24.08 3.43 1.99
C GLN A 81 24.57 2.42 3.05
N PHE A 82 23.73 1.44 3.38
CA PHE A 82 23.97 0.57 4.54
C PHE A 82 24.25 -0.90 4.19
N GLU A 83 23.80 -1.39 3.03
CA GLU A 83 23.94 -2.81 2.67
C GLU A 83 24.69 -3.04 1.33
N GLY A 84 24.83 -2.03 0.47
CA GLY A 84 25.44 -2.07 -0.86
C GLY A 84 26.96 -1.96 -0.87
N LYS A 85 27.60 -2.09 0.29
CA LYS A 85 29.04 -2.31 0.42
C LYS A 85 29.28 -3.78 0.70
N GLN A 86 29.11 -4.61 -0.33
CA GLN A 86 29.75 -5.93 -0.42
C GLN A 86 30.63 -5.93 -1.66
#